data_AF-A0ABD2XGD0-F1
#
_entry.id   AF-A0ABD2XGD0-F1
#
_cell.length_a   1.000
_cell.length_b   1.000
_cell.length_c   1.000
_cell.angle_alpha   90.00
_cell.angle_beta   90.00
_cell.angle_gamma   90.00
#
_symmetry.space_group_name_H-M   'P 1'
#
loop_
_entity.id
_entity.type
_entity.pdbx_description
1 polymer ?
#
loop_
_entity_poly.entity_id
_entity_poly.type
_entity_poly.pdbx_seq_one_letter_code
_entity_poly.pdbx_strand_id
1 'polypeptide(L)'
;MFKKVITLNKCTMCLTHNNRIISQITSREFNSYLMDRPDRSRKSRDSTSIQMQRNRYVLQKDENNIKGIKEILSKYQICSNEIDDRLFMETPFVLEKKIMILQEMGVPEVQMKHLAEFSKLVFLSARSFKSRHKIDPSVNIAERLFSYVNNFKADFRRLEMLSDDIPMREYYLICFLHLVNKKLDLHNTPHEIPYKRFMFLIFNSFQLLPRLFSLIKNQLQMSPPVIKKNYRWLFSHHPSQSDAVIDVLKNDYPDLSLDILKKYPRLLDCNVEDLRKLIAYFKEYDITPNMVWCTHYIFYVSSVEFKRRMEFLSQNPYTLHLMKHPKFLTLVRDFHTILPRIKFLQEKNFKYASINSLTTFHNYSEHLVTARRQTTLNLQSFFATQFRQDGPRLLERLKKHPCHTFVPLLQMYENLCYLKENFPENVIHEHIYAILYDKEKISEVYSNLKNDPKYNDLPVDRYLPMSIYKIEQKDHFTGDGVLTPEKYAKSLSDIGDFQSECGRRKRNYGNESELYNI
;
A
#
# COMPACT_ATOMS: atom_id res chain seq x y z
N MET A 1 49.04 47.99 31.07
CA MET A 1 49.26 46.60 31.55
C MET A 1 48.08 45.76 31.02
N PHE A 2 48.17 44.77 30.10
CA PHE A 2 49.17 43.70 29.86
C PHE A 2 49.57 42.99 31.18
N LYS A 3 49.68 41.67 31.38
CA LYS A 3 49.71 40.39 30.59
C LYS A 3 49.42 39.24 31.61
N LYS A 4 48.97 38.00 31.33
CA LYS A 4 48.50 37.24 30.13
C LYS A 4 47.74 35.96 30.60
N VAL A 5 46.90 35.35 29.73
CA VAL A 5 46.78 33.90 29.36
C VAL A 5 47.36 32.84 30.34
N ILE A 6 46.64 31.75 30.69
CA ILE A 6 46.67 30.44 29.98
C ILE A 6 45.28 29.75 29.88
N THR A 7 45.03 29.17 28.70
CA THR A 7 43.90 28.32 28.29
C THR A 7 44.06 26.85 28.68
N LEU A 8 42.96 26.10 28.86
CA LEU A 8 42.90 24.67 28.47
C LEU A 8 41.49 24.21 28.04
N ASN A 9 41.36 24.02 26.72
CA ASN A 9 40.55 23.02 26.01
C ASN A 9 39.11 22.69 26.49
N LYS A 10 38.14 23.51 26.07
CA LYS A 10 36.78 23.01 25.76
C LYS A 10 36.79 22.46 24.33
N CYS A 11 36.56 21.16 24.15
CA CYS A 11 36.49 20.55 22.82
C CYS A 11 35.22 21.00 22.07
N THR A 12 35.36 22.04 21.25
CA THR A 12 34.27 22.62 20.43
C THR A 12 33.75 21.65 19.37
N MET A 13 34.52 20.63 19.00
CA MET A 13 34.09 19.57 18.06
C MET A 13 32.88 18.77 18.58
N CYS A 14 32.82 18.44 19.88
CA CYS A 14 31.76 17.57 20.42
C CYS A 14 30.39 18.26 20.50
N LEU A 15 30.35 19.57 20.81
CA LEU A 15 29.12 20.36 20.82
C LEU A 15 28.70 20.81 19.42
N THR A 16 29.66 21.07 18.53
CA THR A 16 29.34 21.40 17.13
C THR A 16 28.92 20.17 16.32
N HIS A 17 29.36 18.95 16.62
CA HIS A 17 28.92 17.75 15.89
C HIS A 17 27.44 17.43 16.16
N ASN A 18 27.01 17.42 17.43
CA ASN A 18 25.61 17.16 17.78
C ASN A 18 24.65 18.26 17.26
N ASN A 19 25.04 19.54 17.30
CA ASN A 19 24.21 20.61 16.75
C ASN A 19 24.33 20.76 15.23
N ARG A 20 25.46 20.40 14.59
CA ARG A 20 25.56 20.38 13.12
C ARG A 20 24.67 19.32 12.51
N ILE A 21 24.57 18.13 13.10
CA ILE A 21 23.63 17.10 12.60
C ILE A 21 22.19 17.63 12.67
N ILE A 22 21.81 18.35 13.73
CA ILE A 22 20.49 19.00 13.85
C ILE A 22 20.28 20.10 12.80
N SER A 23 21.32 20.85 12.41
CA SER A 23 21.24 21.86 11.34
C SER A 23 21.46 21.32 9.91
N GLN A 24 21.99 20.10 9.75
CA GLN A 24 22.29 19.47 8.45
C GLN A 24 21.20 18.51 7.98
N ILE A 25 20.35 17.99 8.88
CA ILE A 25 19.05 17.41 8.53
C ILE A 25 18.06 18.53 8.12
N THR A 26 18.48 19.31 7.13
CA THR A 26 17.59 20.16 6.35
C THR A 26 16.71 19.26 5.49
N SER A 27 15.52 19.74 5.15
CA SER A 27 14.63 19.07 4.21
C SER A 27 15.30 18.74 2.87
N ARG A 28 16.39 19.43 2.49
CA ARG A 28 17.17 19.17 1.27
C ARG A 28 17.85 17.79 1.23
N GLU A 29 18.42 17.28 2.32
CA GLU A 29 19.05 15.95 2.32
C GLU A 29 17.99 14.85 2.14
N PHE A 30 16.88 14.90 2.88
CA PHE A 30 15.79 13.95 2.66
C PHE A 30 15.15 14.10 1.26
N ASN A 31 15.10 15.33 0.73
CA ASN A 31 14.61 15.57 -0.62
C ASN A 31 15.55 15.01 -1.70
N SER A 32 16.88 14.96 -1.52
CA SER A 32 17.76 14.32 -2.52
C SER A 32 17.51 12.81 -2.63
N TYR A 33 17.21 12.14 -1.52
CA TYR A 33 16.72 10.74 -1.53
C TYR A 33 15.30 10.58 -2.14
N LEU A 34 14.56 11.68 -2.33
CA LEU A 34 13.27 11.71 -3.02
C LEU A 34 13.36 12.20 -4.48
N MET A 35 14.51 12.65 -4.98
CA MET A 35 14.62 13.31 -6.30
C MET A 35 14.39 12.40 -7.51
N ASP A 36 14.21 11.09 -7.31
CA ASP A 36 13.70 10.18 -8.35
C ASP A 36 12.16 10.22 -8.46
N ARG A 37 11.51 11.24 -7.88
CA ARG A 37 10.08 11.53 -8.05
C ARG A 37 9.89 12.69 -9.03
N PRO A 38 9.21 12.49 -10.18
CA PRO A 38 8.77 13.61 -11.00
C PRO A 38 7.79 14.47 -10.20
N ASP A 39 7.95 15.78 -10.30
CA ASP A 39 7.26 16.78 -9.49
C ASP A 39 5.74 16.53 -9.41
N ARG A 40 5.24 16.43 -8.18
CA ARG A 40 3.81 16.30 -7.85
C ARG A 40 3.27 17.59 -7.25
N SER A 41 3.56 18.71 -7.91
CA SER A 41 2.78 19.93 -7.76
C SER A 41 1.28 19.64 -8.01
N ARG A 42 0.47 19.87 -6.97
CA ARG A 42 -1.00 19.96 -6.95
C ARG A 42 -1.78 19.07 -7.95
N LYS A 43 -1.57 17.75 -7.95
CA LYS A 43 -2.51 16.80 -8.58
C LYS A 43 -3.45 16.21 -7.53
N SER A 44 -4.74 16.13 -7.85
CA SER A 44 -5.79 15.70 -6.92
C SER A 44 -5.56 14.27 -6.40
N ARG A 45 -6.27 13.88 -5.33
CA ARG A 45 -6.25 12.49 -4.82
C ARG A 45 -6.53 11.45 -5.91
N ASP A 46 -7.24 11.82 -6.97
CA ASP A 46 -7.53 10.95 -8.13
C ASP A 46 -6.27 10.63 -8.95
N SER A 47 -5.29 11.52 -9.07
CA SER A 47 -4.10 11.27 -9.90
C SER A 47 -3.20 10.17 -9.33
N THR A 48 -3.24 9.96 -8.01
CA THR A 48 -2.51 8.85 -7.38
C THR A 48 -3.19 7.53 -7.74
N SER A 49 -4.52 7.51 -7.83
CA SER A 49 -5.27 6.36 -8.36
C SER A 49 -4.97 6.11 -9.86
N ILE A 50 -4.75 7.16 -10.65
CA ILE A 50 -4.39 7.07 -12.08
C ILE A 50 -2.96 6.57 -12.30
N GLN A 51 -1.99 7.00 -11.48
CA GLN A 51 -0.64 6.43 -11.53
C GLN A 51 -0.59 4.98 -10.99
N MET A 52 -1.43 4.63 -10.02
CA MET A 52 -1.59 3.22 -9.59
C MET A 52 -2.34 2.36 -10.62
N GLN A 53 -3.24 2.91 -11.43
CA GLN A 53 -3.90 2.19 -12.53
C GLN A 53 -2.89 1.66 -13.57
N ARG A 54 -1.79 2.38 -13.83
CA ARG A 54 -0.78 1.95 -14.82
C ARG A 54 -0.05 0.66 -14.47
N ASN A 55 -0.01 0.24 -13.21
CA ASN A 55 0.68 -0.98 -12.78
C ASN A 55 -0.18 -2.26 -12.89
N ARG A 56 -1.43 -2.18 -13.40
CA ARG A 56 -2.32 -3.35 -13.53
C ARG A 56 -2.94 -3.59 -14.91
N TYR A 57 -2.70 -2.71 -15.89
CA TYR A 57 -3.23 -2.84 -17.26
C TYR A 57 -2.15 -2.77 -18.33
N VAL A 58 -0.96 -3.33 -18.05
CA VAL A 58 -0.20 -3.97 -19.12
C VAL A 58 -0.78 -5.37 -19.28
N LEU A 59 -1.88 -5.46 -20.04
CA LEU A 59 -2.31 -6.74 -20.58
C LEU A 59 -1.22 -7.20 -21.55
N GLN A 60 -0.33 -8.05 -21.06
CA GLN A 60 0.46 -8.90 -21.94
C GLN A 60 -0.52 -9.75 -22.76
N LYS A 61 -0.13 -10.18 -23.98
CA LYS A 61 -0.92 -11.12 -24.78
C LYS A 61 -0.95 -12.48 -24.08
N ASP A 62 -1.82 -12.61 -23.08
CA ASP A 62 -2.11 -13.85 -22.36
C ASP A 62 -2.95 -14.74 -23.28
N GLU A 63 -2.47 -15.96 -23.53
CA GLU A 63 -3.11 -16.94 -24.40
C GLU A 63 -4.55 -17.26 -23.92
N ASN A 64 -4.79 -17.21 -22.61
CA ASN A 64 -6.13 -17.38 -22.03
C ASN A 64 -7.07 -16.22 -22.39
N ASN A 65 -6.54 -14.99 -22.43
CA ASN A 65 -7.32 -13.81 -22.82
C ASN A 65 -7.69 -13.86 -24.32
N ILE A 66 -6.75 -14.29 -25.16
CA ILE A 66 -6.99 -14.53 -26.60
C ILE A 66 -8.03 -15.62 -26.82
N LYS A 67 -7.96 -16.73 -26.06
CA LYS A 67 -8.94 -17.82 -26.12
C LYS A 67 -10.35 -17.35 -25.74
N GLY A 68 -10.50 -16.67 -24.60
CA GLY A 68 -11.79 -16.14 -24.15
C GLY A 68 -12.39 -15.09 -25.09
N ILE A 69 -11.56 -14.29 -25.77
CA ILE A 69 -12.02 -13.38 -26.83
C ILE A 69 -12.58 -14.16 -28.02
N LYS A 70 -11.88 -15.21 -28.49
CA LYS A 70 -12.36 -16.05 -29.61
C LYS A 70 -13.67 -16.77 -29.28
N GLU A 71 -13.83 -17.25 -28.03
CA GLU A 71 -15.06 -17.88 -27.54
C GLU A 71 -16.25 -16.91 -27.52
N ILE A 72 -16.03 -15.62 -27.24
CA ILE A 72 -17.08 -14.59 -27.30
C ILE A 72 -17.40 -14.22 -28.75
N LEU A 73 -16.39 -14.08 -29.62
CA LEU A 73 -16.63 -13.79 -31.04
C LEU A 73 -17.43 -14.91 -31.72
N SER A 74 -17.15 -16.18 -31.40
CA SER A 74 -17.94 -17.31 -31.92
C SER A 74 -19.36 -17.35 -31.32
N LYS A 75 -19.53 -17.10 -30.02
CA LYS A 75 -20.84 -16.99 -29.35
C LYS A 75 -21.77 -15.97 -30.03
N TYR A 76 -21.24 -14.84 -30.48
CA TYR A 76 -21.99 -13.79 -31.18
C TYR A 76 -21.91 -13.86 -32.72
N GLN A 77 -21.40 -14.98 -33.27
CA GLN A 77 -21.32 -15.27 -34.71
C GLN A 77 -20.53 -14.21 -35.53
N ILE A 78 -19.51 -13.60 -34.94
CA ILE A 78 -18.73 -12.53 -35.58
C ILE A 78 -17.52 -13.13 -36.32
N CYS A 79 -17.48 -12.94 -37.65
CA CYS A 79 -16.41 -13.47 -38.51
C CYS A 79 -15.01 -12.99 -38.07
N SER A 80 -14.12 -13.94 -37.84
CA SER A 80 -12.79 -13.74 -37.22
C SER A 80 -11.65 -13.52 -38.24
N ASN A 81 -11.96 -13.18 -39.49
CA ASN A 81 -10.99 -13.20 -40.59
C ASN A 81 -10.08 -11.96 -40.62
N GLU A 82 -10.48 -10.87 -39.96
CA GLU A 82 -9.70 -9.63 -39.78
C GLU A 82 -9.82 -9.17 -38.32
N ILE A 83 -9.06 -9.79 -37.39
CA ILE A 83 -9.06 -9.33 -35.99
C ILE A 83 -8.05 -8.20 -35.85
N ASP A 84 -8.52 -7.00 -35.51
CA ASP A 84 -7.65 -5.89 -35.09
C ASP A 84 -6.91 -6.29 -33.80
N ASP A 85 -5.59 -6.33 -33.89
CA ASP A 85 -4.66 -6.74 -32.83
C ASP A 85 -4.84 -5.91 -31.53
N ARG A 86 -5.43 -4.71 -31.65
CA ARG A 86 -5.81 -3.83 -30.52
C ARG A 86 -6.93 -4.40 -29.65
N LEU A 87 -7.80 -5.27 -30.18
CA LEU A 87 -8.91 -5.87 -29.43
C LEU A 87 -8.44 -6.94 -28.44
N PHE A 88 -7.30 -7.60 -28.71
CA PHE A 88 -6.67 -8.53 -27.75
C PHE A 88 -6.07 -7.83 -26.52
N MET A 89 -5.99 -6.50 -26.53
CA MET A 89 -5.58 -5.66 -25.38
C MET A 89 -6.76 -5.31 -24.45
N GLU A 90 -7.94 -5.87 -24.68
CA GLU A 90 -9.11 -5.76 -23.81
C GLU A 90 -9.43 -7.11 -23.16
N THR A 91 -10.31 -7.13 -22.14
CA THR A 91 -10.78 -8.38 -21.53
C THR A 91 -12.04 -8.91 -22.25
N PRO A 92 -12.25 -10.25 -22.28
CA PRO A 92 -13.45 -10.88 -22.83
C PRO A 92 -14.76 -10.19 -22.39
N PHE A 93 -14.90 -9.88 -21.10
CA PHE A 93 -16.09 -9.21 -20.54
C PHE A 93 -16.30 -7.76 -20.99
N VAL A 94 -15.25 -7.05 -21.42
CA VAL A 94 -15.38 -5.70 -22.01
C VAL A 94 -15.87 -5.83 -23.46
N LEU A 95 -15.39 -6.83 -24.19
CA LEU A 95 -15.82 -7.12 -25.55
C LEU A 95 -17.30 -7.53 -25.61
N GLU A 96 -17.73 -8.44 -24.74
CA GLU A 96 -19.15 -8.85 -24.63
C GLU A 96 -20.07 -7.66 -24.31
N LYS A 97 -19.68 -6.79 -23.37
CA LYS A 97 -20.45 -5.55 -23.10
C LYS A 97 -20.57 -4.67 -24.34
N LYS A 98 -19.48 -4.44 -25.09
CA LYS A 98 -19.52 -3.64 -26.32
C LYS A 98 -20.50 -4.21 -27.34
N ILE A 99 -20.49 -5.54 -27.54
CA ILE A 99 -21.41 -6.23 -28.45
C ILE A 99 -22.86 -6.02 -27.99
N MET A 100 -23.16 -6.29 -26.71
CA MET A 100 -24.49 -6.10 -26.13
C MET A 100 -24.98 -4.65 -26.25
N ILE A 101 -24.12 -3.66 -25.95
CA ILE A 101 -24.45 -2.23 -26.05
C ILE A 101 -24.81 -1.83 -27.49
N LEU A 102 -24.07 -2.33 -28.50
CA LEU A 102 -24.39 -2.05 -29.91
C LEU A 102 -25.73 -2.68 -30.33
N GLN A 103 -26.01 -3.91 -29.89
CA GLN A 103 -27.31 -4.57 -30.12
C GLN A 103 -28.47 -3.84 -29.43
N GLU A 104 -28.24 -3.34 -28.21
CA GLU A 104 -29.20 -2.53 -27.44
C GLU A 104 -29.49 -1.19 -28.12
N MET A 105 -28.46 -0.51 -28.62
CA MET A 105 -28.58 0.75 -29.38
C MET A 105 -29.26 0.58 -30.75
N GLY A 106 -29.37 -0.64 -31.26
CA GLY A 106 -30.13 -0.94 -32.47
C GLY A 106 -29.36 -1.47 -33.67
N VAL A 107 -28.05 -1.74 -33.53
CA VAL A 107 -27.26 -2.32 -34.62
C VAL A 107 -27.72 -3.77 -34.89
N PRO A 108 -28.19 -4.11 -36.12
CA PRO A 108 -28.73 -5.44 -36.40
C PRO A 108 -27.66 -6.53 -36.42
N GLU A 109 -26.50 -6.25 -37.03
CA GLU A 109 -25.35 -7.16 -37.07
C GLU A 109 -24.09 -6.45 -36.56
N VAL A 110 -23.47 -7.00 -35.52
CA VAL A 110 -22.24 -6.44 -34.94
C VAL A 110 -21.03 -7.02 -35.65
N GLN A 111 -20.33 -6.18 -36.41
CA GLN A 111 -19.11 -6.55 -37.15
C GLN A 111 -17.85 -6.10 -36.39
N MET A 112 -16.70 -6.71 -36.69
CA MET A 112 -15.40 -6.34 -36.08
C MET A 112 -15.08 -4.84 -36.18
N LYS A 113 -15.45 -4.21 -37.30
CA LYS A 113 -15.29 -2.76 -37.53
C LYS A 113 -16.06 -1.92 -36.49
N HIS A 114 -17.24 -2.37 -36.05
CA HIS A 114 -18.00 -1.69 -35.00
C HIS A 114 -17.33 -1.79 -33.62
N LEU A 115 -16.57 -2.85 -33.35
CA LEU A 115 -15.88 -3.07 -32.08
C LEU A 115 -14.56 -2.28 -32.01
N ALA A 116 -13.81 -2.24 -33.11
CA ALA A 116 -12.60 -1.43 -33.24
C ALA A 116 -12.93 0.09 -33.23
N GLU A 117 -14.01 0.49 -33.90
CA GLU A 117 -14.46 1.89 -33.92
C GLU A 117 -15.41 2.26 -32.78
N PHE A 118 -15.67 1.37 -31.81
CA PHE A 118 -16.69 1.57 -30.76
C PHE A 118 -16.62 2.97 -30.12
N SER A 119 -15.43 3.41 -29.72
CA SER A 119 -15.21 4.74 -29.14
C SER A 119 -15.69 5.87 -30.05
N LYS A 120 -15.46 5.79 -31.37
CA LYS A 120 -15.95 6.78 -32.34
C LYS A 120 -17.48 6.75 -32.43
N LEU A 121 -18.08 5.55 -32.45
CA LEU A 121 -19.52 5.37 -32.60
C LEU A 121 -20.32 5.98 -31.44
N VAL A 122 -19.90 5.81 -30.18
CA VAL A 122 -20.58 6.43 -29.04
C VAL A 122 -20.49 7.96 -28.99
N PHE A 123 -19.54 8.58 -29.70
CA PHE A 123 -19.45 10.04 -29.80
C PHE A 123 -20.27 10.65 -30.95
N LEU A 124 -20.86 9.85 -31.84
CA LEU A 124 -21.82 10.34 -32.83
C LEU A 124 -23.11 10.79 -32.15
N SER A 125 -23.79 11.79 -32.70
CA SER A 125 -25.16 12.12 -32.30
C SER A 125 -26.10 10.94 -32.61
N ALA A 126 -27.20 10.83 -31.89
CA ALA A 126 -28.17 9.76 -32.13
C ALA A 126 -28.69 9.77 -33.59
N ARG A 127 -28.93 10.95 -34.19
CA ARG A 127 -29.27 11.09 -35.61
C ARG A 127 -28.19 10.52 -36.54
N SER A 128 -26.93 10.88 -36.33
CA SER A 128 -25.81 10.38 -37.16
C SER A 128 -25.55 8.88 -36.94
N PHE A 129 -25.75 8.38 -35.72
CA PHE A 129 -25.66 6.96 -35.41
C PHE A 129 -26.76 6.15 -36.11
N LYS A 130 -28.03 6.58 -36.01
CA LYS A 130 -29.18 5.97 -36.71
C LYS A 130 -28.92 5.89 -38.22
N SER A 131 -28.55 7.02 -38.83
CA SER A 131 -28.23 7.09 -40.27
C SER A 131 -27.08 6.14 -40.66
N ARG A 132 -25.97 6.13 -39.91
CA ARG A 132 -24.80 5.27 -40.20
C ARG A 132 -25.13 3.78 -40.14
N HIS A 133 -26.04 3.37 -39.25
CA HIS A 133 -26.43 1.97 -39.05
C HIS A 133 -27.77 1.58 -39.72
N LYS A 134 -28.33 2.46 -40.57
CA LYS A 134 -29.63 2.27 -41.26
C LYS A 134 -30.79 1.97 -40.30
N ILE A 135 -30.75 2.53 -39.08
CA ILE A 135 -31.84 2.45 -38.12
C ILE A 135 -32.88 3.51 -38.52
N ASP A 136 -34.16 3.12 -38.55
CA ASP A 136 -35.26 4.02 -38.87
C ASP A 136 -35.27 5.24 -37.91
N PRO A 137 -35.33 6.49 -38.43
CA PRO A 137 -35.37 7.71 -37.61
C PRO A 137 -36.47 7.70 -36.53
N SER A 138 -37.62 7.09 -36.81
CA SER A 138 -38.78 7.02 -35.90
C SER A 138 -38.57 6.11 -34.68
N VAL A 139 -37.55 5.24 -34.69
CA VAL A 139 -37.29 4.32 -33.57
C VAL A 139 -36.81 5.09 -32.35
N ASN A 140 -37.59 5.00 -31.26
CA ASN A 140 -37.20 5.49 -29.96
C ASN A 140 -36.19 4.53 -29.31
N ILE A 141 -34.91 4.95 -29.30
CA ILE A 141 -33.82 4.13 -28.73
C ILE A 141 -34.06 3.92 -27.22
N ALA A 142 -34.57 4.90 -26.48
CA ALA A 142 -34.82 4.76 -25.04
C ALA A 142 -35.86 3.67 -24.72
N GLU A 143 -36.95 3.58 -25.48
CA GLU A 143 -37.93 2.49 -25.35
C GLU A 143 -37.29 1.11 -25.56
N ARG A 144 -36.43 1.00 -26.58
CA ARG A 144 -35.66 -0.22 -26.85
C ARG A 144 -34.68 -0.55 -25.71
N LEU A 145 -33.96 0.43 -25.15
CA LEU A 145 -33.07 0.20 -24.00
C LEU A 145 -33.85 -0.33 -22.77
N PHE A 146 -35.04 0.22 -22.52
CA PHE A 146 -35.88 -0.19 -21.40
C PHE A 146 -36.58 -1.54 -21.61
N SER A 147 -36.83 -1.98 -22.85
CA SER A 147 -37.48 -3.28 -23.11
C SER A 147 -36.60 -4.48 -22.70
N TYR A 148 -35.27 -4.34 -22.71
CA TYR A 148 -34.34 -5.34 -22.16
C TYR A 148 -34.42 -5.49 -20.62
N VAL A 149 -35.18 -4.64 -19.92
CA VAL A 149 -35.29 -4.66 -18.47
C VAL A 149 -36.71 -4.99 -18.04
N ASN A 150 -36.93 -6.28 -17.74
CA ASN A 150 -38.21 -6.82 -17.31
C ASN A 150 -38.91 -5.93 -16.27
N ASN A 151 -40.20 -5.69 -16.50
CA ASN A 151 -41.10 -4.93 -15.63
C ASN A 151 -40.60 -3.50 -15.33
N PHE A 152 -40.10 -2.77 -16.34
CA PHE A 152 -39.82 -1.33 -16.22
C PHE A 152 -40.83 -0.49 -17.03
N LYS A 153 -41.74 0.19 -16.32
CA LYS A 153 -42.52 1.30 -16.91
C LYS A 153 -41.67 2.57 -16.81
N ALA A 154 -41.15 3.04 -17.93
CA ALA A 154 -40.40 4.30 -18.01
C ALA A 154 -41.32 5.50 -17.70
N ASP A 155 -40.77 6.54 -17.07
CA ASP A 155 -41.46 7.82 -16.93
C ASP A 155 -40.77 8.84 -17.84
N PHE A 156 -41.25 8.91 -19.08
CA PHE A 156 -40.66 9.72 -20.14
C PHE A 156 -40.70 11.23 -19.84
N ARG A 157 -41.53 11.69 -18.88
CA ARG A 157 -41.60 13.10 -18.45
C ARG A 157 -40.30 13.60 -17.80
N ARG A 158 -39.42 12.70 -17.36
CA ARG A 158 -38.07 13.05 -16.86
C ARG A 158 -36.96 12.82 -17.90
N LEU A 159 -37.34 12.48 -19.13
CA LEU A 159 -36.42 12.24 -20.25
C LEU A 159 -36.53 13.33 -21.33
N GLU A 160 -37.11 14.49 -21.00
CA GLU A 160 -37.24 15.67 -21.89
C GLU A 160 -35.90 16.18 -22.46
N MET A 161 -34.76 15.82 -21.82
CA MET A 161 -33.41 16.10 -22.31
C MET A 161 -32.96 15.18 -23.47
N LEU A 162 -33.71 14.12 -23.81
CA LEU A 162 -33.39 13.23 -24.92
C LEU A 162 -33.83 13.86 -26.25
N SER A 163 -32.89 14.53 -26.93
CA SER A 163 -33.02 14.87 -28.35
C SER A 163 -32.11 13.97 -29.19
N ASP A 164 -32.44 13.81 -30.48
CA ASP A 164 -31.61 13.05 -31.41
C ASP A 164 -30.27 13.76 -31.77
N ASP A 165 -30.08 14.99 -31.30
CA ASP A 165 -28.89 15.82 -31.52
C ASP A 165 -27.77 15.56 -30.49
N ILE A 166 -28.07 14.98 -29.32
CA ILE A 166 -27.05 14.68 -28.30
C ILE A 166 -26.20 13.45 -28.70
N PRO A 167 -24.94 13.35 -28.23
CA PRO A 167 -24.11 12.16 -28.45
C PRO A 167 -24.75 10.89 -27.88
N MET A 168 -24.63 9.76 -28.58
CA MET A 168 -25.15 8.44 -28.15
C MET A 168 -24.64 8.04 -26.76
N ARG A 169 -23.40 8.42 -26.43
CA ARG A 169 -22.84 8.34 -25.07
C ARG A 169 -23.77 8.98 -24.04
N GLU A 170 -24.15 10.23 -24.25
CA GLU A 170 -24.96 11.00 -23.31
C GLU A 170 -26.39 10.48 -23.25
N TYR A 171 -26.97 10.17 -24.41
CA TYR A 171 -28.30 9.54 -24.54
C TYR A 171 -28.40 8.24 -23.70
N TYR A 172 -27.46 7.32 -23.88
CA TYR A 172 -27.42 6.05 -23.14
C TYR A 172 -27.16 6.29 -21.65
N LEU A 173 -26.31 7.25 -21.29
CA LEU A 173 -25.99 7.60 -19.90
C LEU A 173 -27.23 8.12 -19.13
N ILE A 174 -28.04 8.96 -19.77
CA ILE A 174 -29.30 9.49 -19.21
C ILE A 174 -30.29 8.34 -18.95
N CYS A 175 -30.50 7.47 -19.93
CA CYS A 175 -31.38 6.31 -19.80
C CYS A 175 -30.92 5.37 -18.68
N PHE A 176 -29.62 5.08 -18.62
CA PHE A 176 -29.01 4.21 -17.61
C PHE A 176 -29.17 4.78 -16.19
N LEU A 177 -28.89 6.08 -16.01
CA LEU A 177 -29.04 6.77 -14.72
C LEU A 177 -30.49 6.79 -14.23
N HIS A 178 -31.43 7.10 -15.13
CA HIS A 178 -32.86 7.09 -14.80
C HIS A 178 -33.30 5.72 -14.28
N LEU A 179 -32.87 4.65 -14.96
CA LEU A 179 -33.16 3.28 -14.55
C LEU A 179 -32.52 2.92 -13.20
N VAL A 180 -31.22 3.22 -13.00
CA VAL A 180 -30.50 2.93 -11.75
C VAL A 180 -31.12 3.67 -10.56
N ASN A 181 -31.36 4.97 -10.68
CA ASN A 181 -31.96 5.77 -9.59
C ASN A 181 -33.39 5.30 -9.26
N LYS A 182 -34.15 4.80 -10.25
CA LYS A 182 -35.53 4.30 -10.06
C LYS A 182 -35.58 2.86 -9.53
N LYS A 183 -34.75 1.92 -9.99
CA LYS A 183 -34.72 0.52 -9.49
C LYS A 183 -34.05 0.36 -8.12
N LEU A 184 -33.25 1.33 -7.69
CA LEU A 184 -32.58 1.35 -6.39
C LEU A 184 -33.17 2.36 -5.39
N ASP A 185 -34.31 2.96 -5.73
CA ASP A 185 -35.08 3.83 -4.84
C ASP A 185 -34.25 5.05 -4.35
N LEU A 186 -33.30 5.49 -5.18
CA LEU A 186 -32.42 6.65 -4.92
C LEU A 186 -33.01 7.97 -5.43
N HIS A 187 -34.03 7.90 -6.29
CA HIS A 187 -34.67 9.07 -6.90
C HIS A 187 -35.26 10.02 -5.84
N ASN A 188 -35.05 11.34 -5.97
CA ASN A 188 -35.48 12.38 -5.03
C ASN A 188 -34.88 12.23 -3.61
N THR A 189 -33.92 11.33 -3.40
CA THR A 189 -33.23 11.19 -2.11
C THR A 189 -31.95 12.02 -2.09
N PRO A 190 -31.40 12.36 -0.91
CA PRO A 190 -30.02 12.86 -0.80
C PRO A 190 -28.97 11.85 -1.32
N HIS A 191 -29.36 10.65 -1.75
CA HIS A 191 -28.52 9.62 -2.34
C HIS A 191 -28.64 9.47 -3.87
N GLU A 192 -29.38 10.36 -4.55
CA GLU A 192 -29.47 10.37 -6.02
C GLU A 192 -28.09 10.57 -6.68
N ILE A 193 -27.80 9.79 -7.72
CA ILE A 193 -26.51 9.80 -8.41
C ILE A 193 -26.53 10.89 -9.51
N PRO A 194 -25.68 11.93 -9.43
CA PRO A 194 -25.76 13.07 -10.35
C PRO A 194 -24.99 12.83 -11.66
N TYR A 195 -25.63 13.20 -12.78
CA TYR A 195 -25.11 13.09 -14.16
C TYR A 195 -23.62 13.50 -14.30
N LYS A 196 -23.25 14.69 -13.82
CA LYS A 196 -21.90 15.26 -13.95
C LYS A 196 -20.79 14.41 -13.29
N ARG A 197 -21.10 13.57 -12.30
CA ARG A 197 -20.12 12.64 -11.70
C ARG A 197 -20.13 11.26 -12.36
N PHE A 198 -21.16 10.95 -13.12
CA PHE A 198 -21.37 9.66 -13.80
C PHE A 198 -20.73 9.64 -15.20
N MET A 199 -20.46 10.80 -15.81
CA MET A 199 -19.91 10.96 -17.16
C MET A 199 -18.68 10.11 -17.50
N PHE A 200 -17.84 9.77 -16.51
CA PHE A 200 -16.62 8.96 -16.70
C PHE A 200 -16.84 7.44 -16.64
N LEU A 201 -18.08 6.96 -16.71
CA LEU A 201 -18.39 5.54 -16.71
C LEU A 201 -18.29 4.93 -18.10
N ILE A 202 -17.71 3.73 -18.12
CA ILE A 202 -17.82 2.79 -19.22
C ILE A 202 -19.22 2.20 -19.12
N PHE A 203 -19.97 2.25 -20.21
CA PHE A 203 -21.32 1.71 -20.27
C PHE A 203 -21.34 0.22 -19.96
N ASN A 204 -22.46 -0.20 -19.37
CA ASN A 204 -22.74 -1.59 -19.11
C ASN A 204 -24.11 -1.90 -19.69
N SER A 205 -24.29 -3.11 -20.17
CA SER A 205 -25.50 -3.52 -20.90
C SER A 205 -26.74 -3.47 -20.01
N PHE A 206 -27.86 -2.99 -20.56
CA PHE A 206 -29.18 -3.06 -19.93
C PHE A 206 -29.60 -4.51 -19.63
N GLN A 207 -29.23 -5.47 -20.48
CA GLN A 207 -29.46 -6.91 -20.24
C GLN A 207 -28.72 -7.43 -18.98
N LEU A 208 -27.57 -6.85 -18.63
CA LEU A 208 -26.80 -7.24 -17.44
C LEU A 208 -27.28 -6.56 -16.14
N LEU A 209 -28.00 -5.43 -16.25
CA LEU A 209 -28.46 -4.65 -15.09
C LEU A 209 -29.35 -5.43 -14.10
N PRO A 210 -30.34 -6.26 -14.50
CA PRO A 210 -31.12 -7.05 -13.55
C PRO A 210 -30.27 -7.92 -12.63
N ARG A 211 -29.21 -8.54 -13.15
CA ARG A 211 -28.28 -9.37 -12.37
C ARG A 211 -27.41 -8.51 -11.45
N LEU A 212 -26.95 -7.35 -11.90
CA LEU A 212 -26.24 -6.38 -11.03
C LEU A 212 -27.13 -5.87 -9.89
N PHE A 213 -28.40 -5.55 -10.15
CA PHE A 213 -29.33 -5.13 -9.10
C PHE A 213 -29.57 -6.25 -8.08
N SER A 214 -29.71 -7.51 -8.54
CA SER A 214 -29.79 -8.67 -7.64
C SER A 214 -28.52 -8.84 -6.80
N LEU A 215 -27.34 -8.72 -7.39
CA LEU A 215 -26.06 -8.78 -6.67
C LEU A 215 -25.95 -7.66 -5.63
N ILE A 216 -26.31 -6.42 -5.97
CA ILE A 216 -26.20 -5.26 -5.05
C ILE A 216 -27.23 -5.31 -3.91
N LYS A 217 -28.51 -5.61 -4.22
CA LYS A 217 -29.60 -5.64 -3.22
C LYS A 217 -29.66 -6.95 -2.43
N ASN A 218 -29.56 -8.11 -3.09
CA ASN A 218 -29.84 -9.40 -2.46
C ASN A 218 -28.58 -10.07 -1.90
N GLN A 219 -27.50 -10.15 -2.69
CA GLN A 219 -26.26 -10.80 -2.25
C GLN A 219 -25.41 -9.90 -1.34
N LEU A 220 -25.14 -8.66 -1.78
CA LEU A 220 -24.27 -7.73 -1.05
C LEU A 220 -25.00 -6.79 -0.10
N GLN A 221 -26.35 -6.76 -0.12
CA GLN A 221 -27.20 -6.01 0.81
C GLN A 221 -26.69 -4.57 1.08
N MET A 222 -26.33 -3.85 0.01
CA MET A 222 -25.73 -2.52 0.14
C MET A 222 -26.80 -1.46 0.40
N SER A 223 -26.55 -0.59 1.38
CA SER A 223 -27.44 0.53 1.67
C SER A 223 -27.27 1.68 0.64
N PRO A 224 -28.33 2.48 0.38
CA PRO A 224 -28.30 3.65 -0.50
C PRO A 224 -27.05 4.57 -0.38
N PRO A 225 -26.57 4.97 0.81
CA PRO A 225 -25.35 5.79 0.91
C PRO A 225 -24.08 5.07 0.44
N VAL A 226 -23.97 3.75 0.64
CA VAL A 226 -22.83 2.94 0.16
C VAL A 226 -22.87 2.83 -1.37
N ILE A 227 -24.06 2.65 -1.94
CA ILE A 227 -24.27 2.66 -3.40
C ILE A 227 -23.88 4.02 -3.97
N LYS A 228 -24.36 5.15 -3.41
CA LYS A 228 -23.98 6.50 -3.87
C LYS A 228 -22.48 6.78 -3.74
N LYS A 229 -21.80 6.19 -2.77
CA LYS A 229 -20.35 6.35 -2.63
C LYS A 229 -19.57 5.60 -3.71
N ASN A 230 -20.08 4.44 -4.16
CA ASN A 230 -19.32 3.48 -4.95
C ASN A 230 -19.92 3.14 -6.33
N TYR A 231 -21.00 3.80 -6.77
CA TYR A 231 -21.73 3.50 -8.02
C TYR A 231 -20.80 3.30 -9.24
N ARG A 232 -19.70 4.07 -9.32
CA ARG A 232 -18.74 3.99 -10.43
C ARG A 232 -18.17 2.59 -10.59
N TRP A 233 -17.89 1.90 -9.49
CA TRP A 233 -17.36 0.55 -9.53
C TRP A 233 -18.51 -0.43 -9.75
N LEU A 234 -19.52 -0.39 -8.86
CA LEU A 234 -20.68 -1.29 -8.87
C LEU A 234 -21.33 -1.51 -10.24
N PHE A 235 -21.55 -0.44 -11.02
CA PHE A 235 -22.20 -0.54 -12.33
C PHE A 235 -21.23 -0.75 -13.51
N SER A 236 -19.92 -0.76 -13.29
CA SER A 236 -18.92 -1.00 -14.34
C SER A 236 -18.56 -2.48 -14.54
N HIS A 237 -18.77 -3.33 -13.53
CA HIS A 237 -18.32 -4.73 -13.55
C HIS A 237 -19.26 -5.66 -14.34
N HIS A 238 -18.73 -6.79 -14.82
CA HIS A 238 -19.56 -7.83 -15.43
C HIS A 238 -20.11 -8.75 -14.34
N PRO A 239 -21.41 -9.12 -14.31
CA PRO A 239 -21.96 -9.97 -13.26
C PRO A 239 -21.18 -11.27 -13.06
N SER A 240 -20.87 -12.00 -14.13
CA SER A 240 -20.14 -13.27 -14.04
C SER A 240 -18.73 -13.12 -13.45
N GLN A 241 -18.06 -11.98 -13.65
CA GLN A 241 -16.77 -11.70 -13.02
C GLN A 241 -16.96 -11.44 -11.51
N SER A 242 -18.01 -10.71 -11.14
CA SER A 242 -18.35 -10.43 -9.75
C SER A 242 -18.73 -11.72 -8.99
N ASP A 243 -19.52 -12.59 -9.61
CA ASP A 243 -19.85 -13.92 -9.06
C ASP A 243 -18.58 -14.77 -8.88
N ALA A 244 -17.70 -14.87 -9.89
CA ALA A 244 -16.44 -15.62 -9.78
C ALA A 244 -15.50 -15.10 -8.68
N VAL A 245 -15.43 -13.78 -8.47
CA VAL A 245 -14.68 -13.18 -7.35
C VAL A 245 -15.33 -13.50 -6.01
N ILE A 246 -16.66 -13.44 -5.91
CA ILE A 246 -17.39 -13.79 -4.69
C ILE A 246 -17.17 -15.26 -4.32
N ASP A 247 -17.18 -16.16 -5.31
CA ASP A 247 -16.97 -17.60 -5.09
C ASP A 247 -15.54 -17.92 -4.66
N VAL A 248 -14.53 -17.26 -5.24
CA VAL A 248 -13.14 -17.34 -4.75
C VAL A 248 -13.01 -16.84 -3.31
N LEU A 249 -13.65 -15.73 -2.95
CA LEU A 249 -13.60 -15.23 -1.58
C LEU A 249 -14.28 -16.19 -0.59
N LYS A 250 -15.42 -16.79 -0.94
CA LYS A 250 -16.12 -17.77 -0.11
C LYS A 250 -15.33 -19.08 0.06
N ASN A 251 -14.81 -19.63 -1.04
CA ASN A 251 -14.22 -20.96 -1.05
C ASN A 251 -12.75 -20.95 -0.66
N ASP A 252 -11.98 -20.00 -1.20
CA ASP A 252 -10.53 -19.97 -1.02
C ASP A 252 -10.13 -19.16 0.24
N TYR A 253 -10.98 -18.25 0.74
CA TYR A 253 -10.69 -17.45 1.96
C TYR A 253 -11.93 -17.22 2.86
N PRO A 254 -12.58 -18.30 3.36
CA PRO A 254 -13.87 -18.24 4.06
C PRO A 254 -13.89 -17.37 5.32
N ASP A 255 -12.75 -17.20 5.99
CA ASP A 255 -12.63 -16.41 7.22
C ASP A 255 -12.78 -14.88 6.98
N LEU A 256 -12.75 -14.44 5.72
CA LEU A 256 -12.92 -13.03 5.35
C LEU A 256 -14.39 -12.73 5.02
N SER A 257 -15.07 -11.96 5.89
CA SER A 257 -16.43 -11.50 5.62
C SER A 257 -16.55 -10.76 4.29
N LEU A 258 -17.56 -11.16 3.51
CA LEU A 258 -17.98 -10.50 2.26
C LEU A 258 -18.39 -9.04 2.45
N ASP A 259 -18.57 -8.55 3.68
CA ASP A 259 -18.72 -7.12 3.99
C ASP A 259 -17.52 -6.28 3.51
N ILE A 260 -16.36 -6.90 3.24
CA ILE A 260 -15.23 -6.21 2.61
C ILE A 260 -15.60 -5.68 1.22
N LEU A 261 -16.53 -6.33 0.51
CA LEU A 261 -17.08 -5.87 -0.76
C LEU A 261 -17.97 -4.64 -0.58
N LYS A 262 -18.66 -4.47 0.57
CA LYS A 262 -19.38 -3.22 0.91
C LYS A 262 -18.42 -2.06 1.13
N LYS A 263 -17.29 -2.33 1.82
CA LYS A 263 -16.24 -1.35 2.13
C LYS A 263 -15.40 -0.98 0.89
N TYR A 264 -15.16 -1.95 0.01
CA TYR A 264 -14.28 -1.85 -1.14
C TYR A 264 -14.82 -2.63 -2.36
N PRO A 265 -15.87 -2.11 -3.06
CA PRO A 265 -16.52 -2.86 -4.15
C PRO A 265 -15.65 -3.09 -5.38
N ARG A 266 -14.56 -2.34 -5.56
CA ARG A 266 -13.62 -2.52 -6.69
C ARG A 266 -12.90 -3.88 -6.65
N LEU A 267 -12.95 -4.62 -5.52
CA LEU A 267 -12.48 -6.01 -5.50
C LEU A 267 -13.20 -6.89 -6.52
N LEU A 268 -14.45 -6.59 -6.89
CA LEU A 268 -15.22 -7.31 -7.93
C LEU A 268 -14.62 -7.21 -9.34
N ASP A 269 -13.60 -6.37 -9.55
CA ASP A 269 -12.88 -6.17 -10.83
C ASP A 269 -11.53 -6.89 -10.89
N CYS A 270 -11.11 -7.58 -9.82
CA CYS A 270 -9.79 -8.21 -9.82
C CYS A 270 -9.73 -9.41 -10.79
N ASN A 271 -8.54 -9.62 -11.36
CA ASN A 271 -8.24 -10.88 -12.03
C ASN A 271 -8.35 -12.02 -11.00
N VAL A 272 -9.13 -13.05 -11.33
CA VAL A 272 -9.50 -14.15 -10.42
C VAL A 272 -8.28 -15.01 -10.09
N GLU A 273 -7.42 -15.27 -11.06
CA GLU A 273 -6.19 -16.06 -10.93
C GLU A 273 -5.11 -15.30 -10.13
N ASP A 274 -5.00 -13.97 -10.30
CA ASP A 274 -4.17 -13.11 -9.43
C ASP A 274 -4.70 -13.09 -7.99
N LEU A 275 -6.03 -13.08 -7.80
CA LEU A 275 -6.66 -13.16 -6.48
C LEU A 275 -6.40 -14.50 -5.79
N ARG A 276 -6.56 -15.64 -6.48
CA ARG A 276 -6.25 -16.97 -5.91
C ARG A 276 -4.79 -17.07 -5.46
N LYS A 277 -3.84 -16.60 -6.28
CA LYS A 277 -2.41 -16.55 -5.93
C LYS A 277 -2.16 -15.64 -4.72
N LEU A 278 -2.81 -14.47 -4.65
CA LEU A 278 -2.69 -13.55 -3.52
C LEU A 278 -3.25 -14.16 -2.23
N ILE A 279 -4.38 -14.88 -2.28
CA ILE A 279 -4.95 -15.62 -1.15
C ILE A 279 -4.02 -16.77 -0.70
N ALA A 280 -3.40 -17.49 -1.64
CA ALA A 280 -2.40 -18.49 -1.30
C ALA A 280 -1.22 -17.87 -0.52
N TYR A 281 -0.71 -16.71 -0.95
CA TYR A 281 0.32 -15.98 -0.20
C TYR A 281 -0.18 -15.42 1.14
N PHE A 282 -1.47 -15.10 1.28
CA PHE A 282 -2.03 -14.72 2.59
C PHE A 282 -1.98 -15.91 3.57
N LYS A 283 -2.21 -17.14 3.09
CA LYS A 283 -2.05 -18.36 3.90
C LYS A 283 -0.58 -18.67 4.18
N GLU A 284 0.31 -18.52 3.19
CA GLU A 284 1.76 -18.76 3.33
C GLU A 284 2.43 -17.87 4.40
N TYR A 285 1.96 -16.62 4.56
CA TYR A 285 2.52 -15.64 5.50
C TYR A 285 1.63 -15.37 6.73
N ASP A 286 0.73 -16.28 7.12
CA ASP A 286 -0.18 -16.16 8.28
C ASP A 286 -0.98 -14.83 8.34
N ILE A 287 -1.41 -14.32 7.18
CA ILE A 287 -2.13 -13.04 7.08
C ILE A 287 -3.59 -13.22 7.52
N THR A 288 -3.88 -12.76 8.74
CA THR A 288 -5.22 -12.83 9.33
C THR A 288 -6.23 -11.94 8.57
N PRO A 289 -7.53 -12.33 8.53
CA PRO A 289 -8.59 -11.50 7.95
C PRO A 289 -8.68 -10.10 8.58
N ASN A 290 -8.32 -9.95 9.86
CA ASN A 290 -8.27 -8.67 10.55
C ASN A 290 -7.21 -7.72 9.92
N MET A 291 -6.03 -8.23 9.57
CA MET A 291 -5.01 -7.44 8.86
C MET A 291 -5.51 -6.96 7.49
N VAL A 292 -6.20 -7.85 6.76
CA VAL A 292 -6.86 -7.53 5.50
C VAL A 292 -7.98 -6.51 5.69
N TRP A 293 -8.76 -6.60 6.76
CA TRP A 293 -9.82 -5.62 7.08
C TRP A 293 -9.27 -4.22 7.38
N CYS A 294 -8.18 -4.16 8.15
CA CYS A 294 -7.42 -2.93 8.41
C CYS A 294 -6.86 -2.33 7.12
N THR A 295 -6.32 -3.18 6.23
CA THR A 295 -5.63 -2.75 4.99
C THR A 295 -6.28 -3.33 3.73
N HIS A 296 -7.58 -3.18 3.54
CA HIS A 296 -8.33 -3.71 2.39
C HIS A 296 -7.80 -3.24 1.02
N TYR A 297 -7.04 -2.13 0.99
CA TYR A 297 -6.27 -1.70 -0.16
C TYR A 297 -5.14 -2.67 -0.59
N ILE A 298 -4.85 -3.73 0.17
CA ILE A 298 -3.83 -4.72 -0.18
C ILE A 298 -4.15 -5.44 -1.49
N PHE A 299 -5.44 -5.66 -1.79
CA PHE A 299 -5.91 -6.25 -3.05
C PHE A 299 -5.60 -5.42 -4.30
N TYR A 300 -4.98 -4.25 -4.19
CA TYR A 300 -4.39 -3.50 -5.31
C TYR A 300 -3.03 -4.01 -5.76
N VAL A 301 -2.28 -4.66 -4.88
CA VAL A 301 -0.96 -5.21 -5.19
C VAL A 301 -1.18 -6.52 -5.97
N SER A 302 -0.44 -6.74 -7.06
CA SER A 302 -0.46 -8.04 -7.76
C SER A 302 0.20 -9.11 -6.90
N SER A 303 -0.18 -10.37 -7.09
CA SER A 303 0.39 -11.53 -6.37
C SER A 303 1.93 -11.54 -6.40
N VAL A 304 2.52 -11.30 -7.58
CA VAL A 304 3.98 -11.21 -7.79
C VAL A 304 4.64 -10.12 -6.95
N GLU A 305 4.08 -8.90 -6.98
CA GLU A 305 4.63 -7.76 -6.25
C GLU A 305 4.33 -7.86 -4.74
N PHE A 306 3.25 -8.55 -4.35
CA PHE A 306 2.96 -8.86 -2.95
C PHE A 306 4.04 -9.78 -2.38
N LYS A 307 4.31 -10.92 -3.05
CA LYS A 307 5.35 -11.86 -2.64
C LYS A 307 6.72 -11.18 -2.50
N ARG A 308 7.18 -10.48 -3.54
CA ARG A 308 8.46 -9.75 -3.54
C ARG A 308 8.61 -8.76 -2.37
N ARG A 309 7.52 -8.08 -2.01
CA ARG A 309 7.51 -7.13 -0.87
C ARG A 309 7.47 -7.85 0.47
N MET A 310 6.74 -8.95 0.57
CA MET A 310 6.69 -9.79 1.78
C MET A 310 8.05 -10.39 2.08
N GLU A 311 8.74 -10.94 1.09
CA GLU A 311 10.11 -11.49 1.22
C GLU A 311 11.09 -10.45 1.75
N PHE A 312 11.10 -9.24 1.18
CA PHE A 312 11.93 -8.16 1.70
C PHE A 312 11.56 -7.77 3.14
N LEU A 313 10.27 -7.61 3.45
CA LEU A 313 9.82 -7.13 4.76
C LEU A 313 9.93 -8.19 5.87
N SER A 314 9.90 -9.48 5.54
CA SER A 314 10.10 -10.57 6.50
C SER A 314 11.58 -10.77 6.83
N GLN A 315 12.48 -10.57 5.86
CA GLN A 315 13.94 -10.63 6.08
C GLN A 315 14.49 -9.37 6.76
N ASN A 316 13.85 -8.21 6.59
CA ASN A 316 14.40 -6.94 7.08
C ASN A 316 14.18 -6.75 8.61
N PRO A 317 15.23 -6.43 9.39
CA PRO A 317 15.13 -6.37 10.86
C PRO A 317 14.18 -5.28 11.39
N TYR A 318 13.96 -4.20 10.63
CA TYR A 318 13.04 -3.13 10.99
C TYR A 318 11.57 -3.54 10.91
N THR A 319 11.25 -4.62 10.20
CA THR A 319 9.86 -5.00 9.87
C THR A 319 9.52 -6.44 10.24
N LEU A 320 10.50 -7.32 10.42
CA LEU A 320 10.33 -8.69 10.94
C LEU A 320 9.47 -8.73 12.22
N HIS A 321 9.79 -7.89 13.20
CA HIS A 321 9.05 -7.84 14.47
C HIS A 321 7.61 -7.27 14.32
N LEU A 322 7.31 -6.63 13.18
CA LEU A 322 5.99 -6.06 12.87
C LEU A 322 5.10 -7.01 12.07
N MET A 323 5.59 -8.17 11.61
CA MET A 323 4.84 -9.14 10.79
C MET A 323 3.43 -9.42 11.31
N LYS A 324 3.29 -9.69 12.61
CA LYS A 324 2.01 -10.01 13.28
C LYS A 324 1.15 -8.79 13.62
N HIS A 325 1.59 -7.57 13.31
CA HIS A 325 0.87 -6.35 13.65
C HIS A 325 -0.35 -6.13 12.72
N PRO A 326 -1.55 -5.75 13.22
CA PRO A 326 -2.76 -5.59 12.39
C PRO A 326 -2.61 -4.65 11.17
N LYS A 327 -1.69 -3.68 11.25
CA LYS A 327 -1.40 -2.74 10.15
C LYS A 327 -0.19 -3.13 9.28
N PHE A 328 0.42 -4.31 9.45
CA PHE A 328 1.62 -4.74 8.71
C PHE A 328 1.47 -4.61 7.19
N LEU A 329 0.31 -5.03 6.66
CA LEU A 329 -0.02 -4.89 5.23
C LEU A 329 0.02 -3.44 4.70
N THR A 330 0.00 -2.42 5.57
CA THR A 330 0.23 -1.03 5.16
C THR A 330 1.66 -0.83 4.65
N LEU A 331 2.65 -1.50 5.25
CA LEU A 331 4.04 -1.49 4.78
C LEU A 331 4.16 -2.12 3.39
N VAL A 332 3.46 -3.25 3.18
CA VAL A 332 3.38 -3.95 1.89
C VAL A 332 2.70 -3.08 0.84
N ARG A 333 1.58 -2.40 1.17
CA ARG A 333 0.90 -1.47 0.26
C ARG A 333 1.79 -0.31 -0.16
N ASP A 334 2.40 0.37 0.82
CA ASP A 334 3.12 1.63 0.62
C ASP A 334 4.63 1.44 0.41
N PHE A 335 5.08 0.23 0.10
CA PHE A 335 6.49 -0.19 0.03
C PHE A 335 7.44 0.80 -0.66
N HIS A 336 7.01 1.42 -1.77
CA HIS A 336 7.75 2.46 -2.51
C HIS A 336 8.10 3.72 -1.68
N THR A 337 7.39 3.97 -0.58
CA THR A 337 7.65 5.04 0.39
C THR A 337 8.33 4.50 1.66
N ILE A 338 8.09 3.22 2.02
CA ILE A 338 8.74 2.56 3.16
C ILE A 338 10.22 2.25 2.88
N LEU A 339 10.55 1.72 1.69
CA LEU A 339 11.91 1.28 1.35
C LEU A 339 12.95 2.42 1.46
N PRO A 340 12.74 3.63 0.93
CA PRO A 340 13.68 4.74 1.15
C PRO A 340 13.82 5.14 2.63
N ARG A 341 12.77 4.95 3.44
CA ARG A 341 12.80 5.25 4.87
C ARG A 341 13.58 4.22 5.67
N ILE A 342 13.43 2.94 5.34
CA ILE A 342 14.27 1.86 5.90
C ILE A 342 15.74 2.11 5.54
N LYS A 343 16.05 2.45 4.28
CA LYS A 343 17.41 2.83 3.86
C LYS A 343 17.96 4.01 4.66
N PHE A 344 17.21 5.10 4.80
CA PHE A 344 17.61 6.26 5.61
C PHE A 344 17.87 5.89 7.08
N LEU A 345 17.05 5.01 7.66
CA LEU A 345 17.24 4.54 9.04
C LEU A 345 18.51 3.69 9.18
N GLN A 346 18.79 2.82 8.19
CA GLN A 346 20.02 2.04 8.09
C GLN A 346 21.26 2.94 7.98
N GLU A 347 21.27 3.89 7.03
CA GLU A 347 22.38 4.82 6.80
C GLU A 347 22.69 5.71 8.01
N LYS A 348 21.66 6.10 8.78
CA LYS A 348 21.79 6.91 9.99
C LYS A 348 21.87 6.06 11.27
N ASN A 349 21.98 4.73 11.16
CA ASN A 349 22.07 3.76 12.27
C ASN A 349 20.97 3.93 13.35
N PHE A 350 19.77 4.34 12.97
CA PHE A 350 18.60 4.30 13.85
C PHE A 350 18.16 2.85 14.02
N LYS A 351 18.05 2.34 15.25
CA LYS A 351 17.92 0.89 15.48
C LYS A 351 16.47 0.39 15.59
N TYR A 352 15.51 1.32 15.70
CA TYR A 352 14.09 1.02 15.91
C TYR A 352 13.22 1.92 15.05
N ALA A 353 12.19 1.35 14.46
CA ALA A 353 11.20 2.05 13.66
C ALA A 353 9.81 1.50 13.99
N SER A 354 8.94 2.34 14.57
CA SER A 354 7.55 1.94 14.76
C SER A 354 6.83 1.89 13.41
N ILE A 355 5.75 1.11 13.32
CA ILE A 355 4.94 1.06 12.09
C ILE A 355 4.38 2.45 11.73
N ASN A 356 4.08 3.28 12.72
CA ASN A 356 3.64 4.66 12.51
C ASN A 356 4.80 5.49 11.94
N SER A 357 5.99 5.43 12.53
CA SER A 357 7.20 6.10 12.01
C SER A 357 7.40 5.79 10.53
N LEU A 358 7.36 4.51 10.15
CA LEU A 358 7.52 4.08 8.76
C LEU A 358 6.37 4.55 7.85
N THR A 359 5.13 4.62 8.32
CA THR A 359 3.93 4.90 7.49
C THR A 359 3.45 6.36 7.49
N THR A 360 3.99 7.25 8.33
CA THR A 360 3.54 8.67 8.39
C THR A 360 3.68 9.38 7.04
N PHE A 361 2.61 9.97 6.51
CA PHE A 361 2.64 10.60 5.17
C PHE A 361 3.39 11.94 5.10
N HIS A 362 3.41 12.73 6.18
CA HIS A 362 4.01 14.06 6.25
C HIS A 362 5.00 14.18 7.42
N ASN A 363 5.94 15.12 7.33
CA ASN A 363 6.83 15.50 8.43
C ASN A 363 7.59 14.32 9.07
N TYR A 364 8.06 13.37 8.25
CA TYR A 364 8.79 12.18 8.70
C TYR A 364 9.98 12.51 9.60
N SER A 365 10.77 13.54 9.25
CA SER A 365 11.88 14.05 10.06
C SER A 365 11.43 14.57 11.42
N GLU A 366 10.39 15.41 11.49
CA GLU A 366 9.84 15.90 12.76
C GLU A 366 9.27 14.75 13.60
N HIS A 367 8.66 13.75 12.98
CA HIS A 367 8.16 12.56 13.67
C HIS A 367 9.30 11.72 14.28
N LEU A 368 10.45 11.59 13.61
CA LEU A 368 11.64 10.94 14.19
C LEU A 368 12.21 11.75 15.37
N VAL A 369 12.27 13.07 15.25
CA VAL A 369 12.70 13.97 16.35
C VAL A 369 11.73 13.91 17.53
N THR A 370 10.42 13.89 17.27
CA THR A 370 9.37 13.83 18.28
C THR A 370 9.34 12.47 18.97
N ALA A 371 9.52 11.37 18.22
CA ALA A 371 9.65 10.04 18.80
C ALA A 371 10.86 9.96 19.74
N ARG A 372 12.02 10.49 19.34
CA ARG A 372 13.21 10.57 20.21
C ARG A 372 12.93 11.38 21.48
N ARG A 373 12.23 12.51 21.38
CA ARG A 373 11.81 13.33 22.52
C ARG A 373 10.84 12.58 23.44
N GLN A 374 9.91 11.80 22.90
CA GLN A 374 9.02 10.93 23.67
C GLN A 374 9.80 9.82 24.39
N THR A 375 10.79 9.18 23.74
CA THR A 375 11.69 8.22 24.42
C THR A 375 12.41 8.88 25.60
N THR A 376 12.91 10.12 25.46
CA THR A 376 13.54 10.85 26.57
C THR A 376 12.57 11.15 27.72
N LEU A 377 11.32 11.52 27.42
CA LEU A 377 10.28 11.76 28.44
C LEU A 377 9.87 10.45 29.14
N ASN A 378 9.73 9.36 28.39
CA ASN A 378 9.41 8.04 28.93
C ASN A 378 10.54 7.51 29.82
N LEU A 379 11.81 7.72 29.44
CA LEU A 379 12.97 7.44 30.28
C LEU A 379 12.94 8.29 31.56
N GLN A 380 12.65 9.60 31.46
CA GLN A 380 12.55 10.46 32.63
C GLN A 380 11.45 10.00 33.60
N SER A 381 10.28 9.60 33.10
CA SER A 381 9.22 9.01 33.92
C SER A 381 9.63 7.67 34.53
N PHE A 382 10.27 6.78 33.74
CA PHE A 382 10.74 5.48 34.21
C PHE A 382 11.75 5.59 35.35
N PHE A 383 12.75 6.46 35.20
CA PHE A 383 13.76 6.70 36.22
C PHE A 383 13.16 7.35 37.48
N ALA A 384 12.22 8.28 37.34
CA ALA A 384 11.50 8.86 38.47
C ALA A 384 10.66 7.80 39.23
N THR A 385 10.02 6.86 38.53
CA THR A 385 9.27 5.76 39.16
C THR A 385 10.19 4.74 39.84
N GLN A 386 11.26 4.30 39.17
CA GLN A 386 12.11 3.20 39.63
C GLN A 386 13.16 3.57 40.67
N PHE A 387 13.61 4.83 40.69
CA PHE A 387 14.70 5.33 41.54
C PHE A 387 14.33 6.60 42.33
N ARG A 388 13.06 7.04 42.27
CA ARG A 388 12.53 8.19 43.01
C ARG A 388 13.41 9.45 42.85
N GLN A 389 14.03 9.93 43.93
CA GLN A 389 14.82 11.16 43.96
C GLN A 389 16.15 11.06 43.20
N ASP A 390 16.75 9.87 43.08
CA ASP A 390 17.98 9.66 42.30
C ASP A 390 17.71 9.53 40.79
N GLY A 391 16.46 9.33 40.38
CA GLY A 391 16.06 9.14 38.98
C GLY A 391 16.66 10.15 37.99
N PRO A 392 16.55 11.47 38.23
CA PRO A 392 17.16 12.48 37.34
C PRO A 392 18.68 12.38 37.24
N ARG A 393 19.37 12.09 38.36
CA ARG A 393 20.83 11.96 38.43
C ARG A 393 21.33 10.71 37.69
N LEU A 394 20.61 9.59 37.84
CA LEU A 394 20.89 8.34 37.14
C LEU A 394 20.60 8.44 35.64
N LEU A 395 19.56 9.18 35.23
CA LEU A 395 19.29 9.48 33.83
C LEU A 395 20.43 10.30 33.18
N GLU A 396 20.97 11.32 33.86
CA GLU A 396 22.14 12.07 33.37
C GLU A 396 23.41 11.20 33.29
N ARG A 397 23.57 10.20 34.17
CA ARG A 397 24.63 9.19 34.01
C ARG A 397 24.39 8.32 32.78
N LEU A 398 23.16 7.82 32.58
CA LEU A 398 22.80 6.98 31.45
C LEU A 398 23.00 7.70 30.11
N LYS A 399 22.63 8.99 30.02
CA LYS A 399 22.78 9.83 28.82
C LYS A 399 24.22 9.91 28.27
N LYS A 400 25.24 9.62 29.09
CA LYS A 400 26.64 9.55 28.66
C LYS A 400 26.90 8.37 27.71
N HIS A 401 26.10 7.31 27.79
CA HIS A 401 26.24 6.16 26.90
C HIS A 401 25.68 6.49 25.51
N PRO A 402 26.40 6.24 24.40
CA PRO A 402 25.91 6.57 23.06
C PRO A 402 24.58 5.91 22.71
N CYS A 403 24.33 4.71 23.24
CA CYS A 403 23.13 3.92 22.96
C CYS A 403 21.91 4.15 23.89
N HIS A 404 21.94 5.14 24.80
CA HIS A 404 20.90 5.31 25.82
C HIS A 404 19.47 5.58 25.31
N THR A 405 19.31 6.13 24.09
CA THR A 405 17.97 6.30 23.46
C THR A 405 17.58 5.15 22.52
N PHE A 406 18.44 4.15 22.33
CA PHE A 406 18.14 3.06 21.41
C PHE A 406 17.46 1.88 22.11
N VAL A 407 17.91 1.48 23.31
CA VAL A 407 17.34 0.29 23.97
C VAL A 407 15.85 0.50 24.33
N PRO A 408 14.95 -0.45 24.02
CA PRO A 408 13.53 -0.36 24.36
C PRO A 408 13.29 -0.33 25.88
N LEU A 409 12.32 0.47 26.32
CA LEU A 409 12.03 0.64 27.74
C LEU A 409 11.63 -0.66 28.46
N LEU A 410 10.95 -1.58 27.76
CA LEU A 410 10.59 -2.90 28.28
C LEU A 410 11.85 -3.73 28.58
N GLN A 411 12.81 -3.78 27.65
CA GLN A 411 14.08 -4.47 27.83
C GLN A 411 14.88 -3.84 28.98
N MET A 412 14.91 -2.50 29.08
CA MET A 412 15.56 -1.80 30.20
C MET A 412 14.91 -2.11 31.56
N TYR A 413 13.60 -2.37 31.59
CA TYR A 413 12.89 -2.80 32.79
C TYR A 413 13.20 -4.26 33.16
N GLU A 414 13.14 -5.19 32.21
CA GLU A 414 13.53 -6.59 32.43
C GLU A 414 14.97 -6.72 32.93
N ASN A 415 15.89 -6.00 32.28
CA ASN A 415 17.30 -5.93 32.68
C ASN A 415 17.45 -5.34 34.08
N LEU A 416 16.67 -4.31 34.43
CA LEU A 416 16.71 -3.72 35.78
C LEU A 416 16.19 -4.69 36.85
N CYS A 417 15.16 -5.49 36.57
CA CYS A 417 14.69 -6.54 37.48
C CYS A 417 15.79 -7.58 37.71
N TYR A 418 16.37 -8.14 36.64
CA TYR A 418 17.49 -9.08 36.73
C TYR A 418 18.68 -8.51 37.52
N LEU A 419 19.03 -7.23 37.29
CA LEU A 419 20.12 -6.59 38.02
C LEU A 419 19.79 -6.42 39.50
N LYS A 420 18.56 -6.04 39.86
CA LYS A 420 18.11 -5.92 41.27
C LYS A 420 18.06 -7.26 42.01
N GLU A 421 17.89 -8.38 41.29
CA GLU A 421 17.93 -9.73 41.85
C GLU A 421 19.37 -10.22 42.13
N ASN A 422 20.36 -9.76 41.36
CA ASN A 422 21.72 -10.33 41.36
C ASN A 422 22.81 -9.39 41.90
N PHE A 423 22.55 -8.08 42.02
CA PHE A 423 23.53 -7.07 42.42
C PHE A 423 22.93 -6.08 43.43
N PRO A 424 23.74 -5.54 44.37
CA PRO A 424 23.26 -4.56 45.33
C PRO A 424 23.01 -3.20 44.67
N GLU A 425 22.00 -2.47 45.17
CA GLU A 425 21.45 -1.26 44.53
C GLU A 425 22.48 -0.14 44.33
N ASN A 426 23.44 0.01 45.26
CA ASN A 426 24.55 0.96 45.13
C ASN A 426 25.42 0.70 43.89
N VAL A 427 25.74 -0.57 43.60
CA VAL A 427 26.55 -0.97 42.44
C VAL A 427 25.79 -0.71 41.14
N ILE A 428 24.47 -0.95 41.13
CA ILE A 428 23.58 -0.63 40.00
C ILE A 428 23.54 0.90 39.77
N HIS A 429 23.48 1.71 40.84
CA HIS A 429 23.45 3.18 40.74
C HIS A 429 24.75 3.77 40.17
N GLU A 430 25.89 3.14 40.45
CA GLU A 430 27.18 3.51 39.86
C GLU A 430 27.29 3.06 38.40
N HIS A 431 26.85 1.84 38.10
CA HIS A 431 27.03 1.18 36.81
C HIS A 431 25.73 1.14 35.99
N ILE A 432 24.91 2.20 36.08
CA ILE A 432 23.52 2.24 35.57
C ILE A 432 23.39 1.94 34.06
N TYR A 433 24.46 2.11 33.30
CA TYR A 433 24.54 1.71 31.89
C TYR A 433 24.38 0.19 31.68
N ALA A 434 24.56 -0.63 32.71
CA ALA A 434 24.25 -2.06 32.73
C ALA A 434 22.86 -2.39 32.17
N ILE A 435 21.84 -1.55 32.46
CA ILE A 435 20.45 -1.78 32.00
C ILE A 435 20.29 -1.78 30.47
N LEU A 436 21.29 -1.28 29.74
CA LEU A 436 21.29 -1.25 28.27
C LEU A 436 21.75 -2.57 27.65
N TYR A 437 22.52 -3.38 28.38
CA TYR A 437 23.10 -4.64 27.88
C TYR A 437 22.11 -5.78 28.02
N ASP A 438 22.24 -6.78 27.15
CA ASP A 438 21.38 -7.96 27.19
C ASP A 438 21.60 -8.78 28.48
N LYS A 439 20.52 -9.06 29.23
CA LYS A 439 20.56 -9.87 30.46
C LYS A 439 21.23 -11.23 30.23
N GLU A 440 21.01 -11.82 29.05
CA GLU A 440 21.58 -13.13 28.67
C GLU A 440 23.10 -13.04 28.60
N LYS A 441 23.64 -12.06 27.86
CA LYS A 441 25.09 -11.78 27.80
C LYS A 441 25.68 -11.42 29.17
N ILE A 442 24.99 -10.62 29.99
CA ILE A 442 25.46 -10.30 31.34
C ILE A 442 25.55 -11.57 32.19
N SER A 443 24.54 -12.44 32.14
CA SER A 443 24.46 -13.67 32.94
C SER A 443 25.52 -14.71 32.54
N GLU A 444 25.78 -14.85 31.24
CA GLU A 444 26.83 -15.73 30.70
C GLU A 444 28.21 -15.28 31.18
N VAL A 445 28.52 -13.99 30.98
CA VAL A 445 29.82 -13.42 31.36
C VAL A 445 30.00 -13.41 32.89
N TYR A 446 28.95 -13.15 33.66
CA TYR A 446 28.97 -13.22 35.12
C TYR A 446 29.25 -14.64 35.62
N SER A 447 28.61 -15.65 35.02
CA SER A 447 28.85 -17.07 35.36
C SER A 447 30.28 -17.49 35.01
N ASN A 448 30.77 -17.07 33.84
CA ASN A 448 32.16 -17.32 33.43
C ASN A 448 33.17 -16.63 34.36
N LEU A 449 32.90 -15.41 34.84
CA LEU A 449 33.78 -14.70 35.77
C LEU A 449 33.82 -15.32 37.17
N LYS A 450 32.73 -15.93 37.65
CA LYS A 450 32.74 -16.71 38.90
C LYS A 450 33.53 -18.01 38.78
N ASN A 451 33.41 -18.68 37.63
CA ASN A 451 34.06 -19.97 37.41
C ASN A 451 35.54 -19.85 36.98
N ASP A 452 36.02 -18.66 36.61
CA ASP A 452 37.42 -18.40 36.27
C ASP A 452 38.26 -18.27 37.56
N PRO A 453 39.25 -19.16 37.82
CA PRO A 453 40.09 -19.10 39.01
C PRO A 453 40.92 -17.81 39.13
N LYS A 454 41.01 -16.99 38.07
CA LYS A 454 41.65 -15.66 38.10
C LYS A 454 40.75 -14.56 38.66
N TYR A 455 39.43 -14.76 38.69
CA TYR A 455 38.43 -13.72 39.04
C TYR A 455 37.41 -14.17 40.09
N ASN A 456 37.48 -15.42 40.57
CA ASN A 456 36.59 -15.95 41.61
C ASN A 456 36.71 -15.20 42.95
N ASP A 457 37.88 -14.64 43.29
CA ASP A 457 38.11 -13.86 44.51
C ASP A 457 37.76 -12.36 44.38
N LEU A 458 37.08 -11.95 43.31
CA LEU A 458 36.63 -10.55 43.17
C LEU A 458 35.54 -10.22 44.20
N PRO A 459 35.61 -9.04 44.86
CA PRO A 459 34.52 -8.61 45.72
C PRO A 459 33.26 -8.30 44.89
N VAL A 460 32.09 -8.46 45.52
CA VAL A 460 30.77 -8.52 44.84
C VAL A 460 30.47 -7.27 44.01
N ASP A 461 30.98 -6.11 44.43
CA ASP A 461 30.87 -4.82 43.74
C ASP A 461 31.59 -4.76 42.39
N ARG A 462 32.57 -5.65 42.16
CA ARG A 462 33.41 -5.64 40.95
C ARG A 462 32.92 -6.52 39.83
N TYR A 463 32.02 -7.48 40.09
CA TYR A 463 31.52 -8.34 39.02
C TYR A 463 30.72 -7.58 37.96
N LEU A 464 29.81 -6.67 38.35
CA LEU A 464 29.00 -5.93 37.36
C LEU A 464 29.86 -5.08 36.40
N PRO A 465 30.78 -4.21 36.87
CA PRO A 465 31.71 -3.51 35.96
C PRO A 465 32.59 -4.46 35.16
N MET A 466 33.06 -5.57 35.74
CA MET A 466 33.90 -6.54 35.04
C MET A 466 33.14 -7.26 33.92
N SER A 467 31.86 -7.62 34.13
CA SER A 467 31.00 -8.19 33.09
C SER A 467 30.83 -7.23 31.92
N ILE A 468 30.54 -5.96 32.19
CA ILE A 468 30.38 -4.94 31.13
C ILE A 468 31.72 -4.70 30.41
N TYR A 469 32.82 -4.62 31.15
CA TYR A 469 34.16 -4.53 30.57
C TYR A 469 34.48 -5.71 29.64
N LYS A 470 34.12 -6.94 30.03
CA LYS A 470 34.33 -8.15 29.23
C LYS A 470 33.43 -8.24 27.99
N ILE A 471 32.24 -7.65 28.04
CA ILE A 471 31.37 -7.49 26.87
C ILE A 471 32.01 -6.48 25.91
N GLU A 472 32.23 -5.24 26.36
CA GLU A 472 32.78 -4.15 25.54
C GLU A 472 34.23 -4.42 25.06
N GLN A 473 35.00 -5.26 25.76
CA GLN A 473 36.33 -5.71 25.31
C GLN A 473 36.27 -6.44 23.97
N LYS A 474 35.17 -7.16 23.66
CA LYS A 474 34.97 -7.81 22.36
C LYS A 474 34.66 -6.80 21.25
N ASP A 475 33.98 -5.71 21.60
CA ASP A 475 33.47 -4.67 20.70
C ASP A 475 34.32 -3.38 20.74
N HIS A 476 35.59 -3.48 21.17
CA HIS A 476 36.56 -2.38 21.24
C HIS A 476 36.10 -1.11 21.99
N PHE A 477 35.19 -1.25 22.96
CA PHE A 477 34.62 -0.15 23.76
C PHE A 477 33.89 0.93 22.95
N THR A 478 33.33 0.59 21.77
CA THR A 478 32.54 1.53 20.97
C THR A 478 31.14 1.79 21.54
N GLY A 479 30.68 0.99 22.52
CA GLY A 479 29.29 0.96 22.97
C GLY A 479 28.38 0.11 22.05
N ASP A 480 28.97 -0.64 21.12
CA ASP A 480 28.25 -1.57 20.24
C ASP A 480 27.99 -2.94 20.90
N GLY A 481 28.57 -3.23 22.07
CA GLY A 481 28.26 -4.46 22.83
C GLY A 481 26.82 -4.51 23.38
N VAL A 482 26.19 -3.34 23.52
CA VAL A 482 24.73 -3.15 23.72
C VAL A 482 23.91 -3.70 22.54
N LEU A 483 24.52 -3.92 21.39
CA LEU A 483 23.87 -4.36 20.17
C LEU A 483 24.10 -5.85 19.95
N THR A 484 23.12 -6.52 19.38
CA THR A 484 23.24 -7.90 18.88
C THR A 484 23.52 -7.83 17.37
N PRO A 485 24.78 -7.97 16.90
CA PRO A 485 25.13 -7.64 15.51
C PRO A 485 24.58 -8.64 14.47
N GLU A 486 24.30 -9.87 14.93
CA GLU A 486 24.02 -11.05 14.12
C GLU A 486 22.78 -10.93 13.21
N LYS A 487 21.81 -10.06 13.57
CA LYS A 487 20.63 -9.75 12.75
C LYS A 487 20.84 -8.54 11.83
N TYR A 488 21.88 -7.74 12.03
CA TYR A 488 22.16 -6.53 11.24
C TYR A 488 23.16 -6.81 10.13
N ALA A 489 24.26 -7.53 10.42
CA ALA A 489 25.35 -7.78 9.47
C ALA A 489 24.91 -8.61 8.24
N LYS A 490 24.10 -9.68 8.45
CA LYS A 490 23.52 -10.47 7.35
C LYS A 490 22.67 -9.62 6.39
N SER A 491 22.00 -8.58 6.87
CA SER A 491 21.20 -7.70 6.01
C SER A 491 22.02 -6.81 5.07
N LEU A 492 23.36 -6.79 5.20
CA LEU A 492 24.27 -6.02 4.34
C LEU A 492 24.90 -6.85 3.22
N SER A 493 25.12 -8.16 3.43
CA SER A 493 25.66 -9.05 2.38
C SER A 493 24.67 -9.22 1.22
N ASP A 494 23.41 -9.47 1.56
CA ASP A 494 22.36 -9.90 0.62
C ASP A 494 21.92 -8.75 -0.33
N ILE A 495 22.43 -7.53 -0.11
CA ILE A 495 22.19 -6.35 -0.94
C ILE A 495 23.08 -6.34 -2.19
N GLY A 496 24.25 -6.97 -2.16
CA GLY A 496 25.18 -7.01 -3.30
C GLY A 496 24.55 -7.65 -4.53
N ASP A 497 23.90 -8.80 -4.34
CA ASP A 497 23.26 -9.55 -5.41
C ASP A 497 22.03 -8.83 -5.99
N PHE A 498 21.26 -8.15 -5.13
CA PHE A 498 20.06 -7.38 -5.52
C PHE A 498 20.35 -6.22 -6.48
N GLN A 499 21.59 -5.70 -6.51
CA GLN A 499 21.97 -4.65 -7.46
C GLN A 499 22.13 -5.18 -8.90
N SER A 500 22.49 -6.46 -9.05
CA SER A 500 22.78 -7.07 -10.36
C SER A 500 21.52 -7.21 -11.25
N GLU A 501 20.39 -7.58 -10.67
CA GLU A 501 19.10 -7.69 -11.38
C GLU A 501 18.47 -6.32 -11.66
N CYS A 502 18.64 -5.36 -10.75
CA CYS A 502 18.00 -4.05 -10.86
C CYS A 502 18.58 -3.17 -11.98
N GLY A 503 19.78 -3.49 -12.49
CA GLY A 503 20.46 -2.74 -13.55
C GLY A 503 20.15 -3.17 -15.00
N ARG A 504 19.58 -4.36 -15.24
CA ARG A 504 19.42 -4.93 -16.60
C ARG A 504 18.04 -4.68 -17.25
N ARG A 505 17.57 -3.43 -17.22
CA ARG A 505 16.52 -2.93 -18.15
C ARG A 505 16.85 -1.54 -18.70
N LYS A 506 17.97 -1.43 -19.43
CA LYS A 506 18.17 -0.32 -20.37
C LYS A 506 17.02 -0.33 -21.38
N ARG A 507 16.36 0.81 -21.55
CA ARG A 507 15.38 0.99 -22.63
C ARG A 507 16.18 1.21 -23.91
N ASN A 508 16.00 0.36 -24.92
CA ASN A 508 16.45 0.65 -26.26
C ASN A 508 15.60 1.79 -26.80
N TYR A 509 16.10 3.03 -26.74
CA TYR A 509 15.69 4.06 -27.67
C TYR A 509 16.46 3.80 -28.96
N GLY A 510 15.74 3.61 -30.06
CA GLY A 510 16.35 3.49 -31.38
C GLY A 510 16.96 4.83 -31.79
N ASN A 511 18.06 4.78 -32.54
CA ASN A 511 18.68 5.96 -33.10
C ASN A 511 17.81 6.50 -34.25
N GLU A 512 17.05 7.56 -34.00
CA GLU A 512 16.53 8.43 -35.06
C GLU A 512 17.43 9.67 -35.15
N SER A 513 18.53 9.54 -35.89
CA SER A 513 19.48 10.64 -36.15
C SER A 513 20.08 10.57 -37.56
N GLU A 514 19.30 10.12 -38.54
CA GLU A 514 19.61 10.20 -39.97
C GLU A 514 18.33 10.56 -40.75
N LEU A 515 18.07 11.86 -40.92
CA LEU A 515 17.16 12.42 -41.94
C LEU A 515 17.29 13.96 -41.99
N TYR A 516 18.51 14.43 -42.22
CA TYR A 516 18.79 15.77 -42.76
C TYR A 516 20.03 15.68 -43.65
N ASN A 517 19.82 15.26 -44.90
CA ASN A 517 20.63 15.64 -46.07
C ASN A 517 19.93 15.16 -47.34
N ILE A 518 19.71 16.13 -48.26
CA ILE A 518 19.01 16.02 -49.56
C ILE A 518 17.49 15.87 -49.44
#